data_AF-A0A920KND9-F1
#
_entry.id   AF-A0A920KND9-F1
#
_cell.length_a   1.000
_cell.length_b   1.000
_cell.length_c   1.000
_cell.angle_alpha   90.00
_cell.angle_beta   90.00
_cell.angle_gamma   90.00
#
_symmetry.space_group_name_H-M   'P 1'
#
loop_
_entity.id
_entity.type
_entity.pdbx_description
1 polymer ?
#
loop_
_entity_poly.entity_id
_entity_poly.type
_entity_poly.pdbx_seq_one_letter_code
_entity_poly.pdbx_strand_id
1 'polypeptide(L)'
;MLLETHRNGTLNDLFYTLEVLEMVPELRLCADLSHFVVDRELQLPLGETDQGYFATILERSDSFQGRISSNQQIQIALDFPQHRDWVMQYRQWWSQGIEGWARRQQADATLNFLVELGPPLTPLPARINASYPTAGWRAYKSESGWRRSGQIPGNGIA
;
A
#
# COMPACT_ATOMS: atom_id res chain seq x y z
N MET A 1 -4.31 -9.73 15.28
CA MET A 1 -5.55 -9.39 14.54
C MET A 1 -5.29 -8.05 13.86
N LEU A 2 -5.57 -7.92 12.57
CA LEU A 2 -5.47 -6.65 11.84
C LEU A 2 -6.89 -6.14 11.56
N LEU A 3 -7.11 -4.84 11.71
CA LEU A 3 -8.34 -4.18 11.27
C LEU A 3 -8.06 -3.38 9.99
N GLU A 4 -8.93 -3.54 9.00
CA GLU A 4 -8.82 -2.89 7.70
C GLU A 4 -9.42 -1.49 7.72
N THR A 5 -8.71 -0.54 7.09
CA THR A 5 -9.27 0.77 6.78
C THR A 5 -10.09 0.68 5.49
N HIS A 6 -11.40 0.50 5.60
CA HIS A 6 -12.28 0.38 4.44
C HIS A 6 -13.53 1.24 4.62
N ARG A 7 -14.04 1.86 3.56
CA ARG A 7 -15.21 2.78 3.63
C ARG A 7 -16.46 2.18 4.28
N ASN A 8 -16.57 0.85 4.23
CA ASN A 8 -17.70 0.08 4.76
C ASN A 8 -17.32 -0.74 6.01
N GLY A 9 -16.15 -0.49 6.58
CA GLY A 9 -15.67 -1.05 7.85
C GLY A 9 -15.69 0.01 8.97
N THR A 10 -15.31 -0.41 10.17
CA THR A 10 -15.31 0.47 11.36
C THR A 10 -14.27 1.59 11.29
N LEU A 11 -13.17 1.39 10.55
CA LEU A 11 -12.07 2.35 10.42
C LEU A 11 -12.12 3.04 9.04
N ASN A 12 -13.26 3.65 8.72
CA ASN A 12 -13.50 4.31 7.43
C ASN A 12 -13.06 5.78 7.40
N ASP A 13 -13.18 6.49 8.52
CA ASP A 13 -12.77 7.88 8.69
C ASP A 13 -11.35 7.99 9.28
N LEU A 14 -10.57 8.95 8.77
CA LEU A 14 -9.18 9.16 9.18
C LEU A 14 -9.07 9.58 10.65
N PHE A 15 -9.88 10.54 11.09
CA PHE A 15 -9.77 11.11 12.44
C PHE A 15 -10.23 10.11 13.49
N TYR A 16 -11.35 9.44 13.25
CA TYR A 16 -11.81 8.35 14.09
C TYR A 16 -10.76 7.24 14.18
N THR A 17 -10.12 6.88 13.07
CA THR A 17 -9.04 5.89 13.09
C THR A 17 -7.86 6.35 13.95
N LEU A 18 -7.46 7.63 13.87
CA LEU A 18 -6.39 8.18 14.70
C LEU A 18 -6.75 8.17 16.19
N GLU A 19 -7.97 8.55 16.55
CA GLU A 19 -8.46 8.48 17.94
C GLU A 19 -8.44 7.03 18.46
N VAL A 20 -8.88 6.06 17.65
CA VAL A 20 -8.83 4.63 18.02
C VAL A 20 -7.39 4.15 18.20
N LEU A 21 -6.46 4.58 17.35
CA LEU A 21 -5.04 4.25 17.49
C LEU A 21 -4.42 4.85 18.75
N GLU A 22 -4.87 6.04 19.18
CA GLU A 22 -4.46 6.65 20.45
C GLU A 22 -5.04 5.87 21.65
N MET A 23 -6.30 5.46 21.57
CA MET A 23 -6.97 4.69 22.63
C MET A 23 -6.48 3.24 22.74
N VAL A 24 -6.02 2.64 21.64
CA VAL A 24 -5.58 1.24 21.56
C VAL A 24 -4.17 1.17 20.93
N PRO A 25 -3.11 1.50 21.68
CA PRO A 25 -1.73 1.58 21.19
C PRO A 25 -1.11 0.24 20.78
N GLU A 26 -1.81 -0.87 20.89
CA GLU A 26 -1.43 -2.19 20.36
C GLU A 26 -2.10 -2.51 19.01
N LEU A 27 -3.12 -1.75 18.61
CA LEU A 27 -3.87 -2.01 17.38
C LEU A 27 -2.99 -1.82 16.13
N ARG A 28 -3.00 -2.81 15.24
CA ARG A 28 -2.26 -2.79 13.97
C ARG A 28 -3.24 -2.78 12.80
N LEU A 29 -2.91 -1.99 11.78
CA LEU A 29 -3.79 -1.75 10.63
C LEU A 29 -3.41 -2.61 9.42
N CYS A 30 -4.44 -2.96 8.65
CA CYS A 30 -4.34 -3.23 7.23
C CYS A 30 -4.72 -1.94 6.48
N ALA A 31 -3.70 -1.23 5.98
CA ALA A 31 -3.88 0.10 5.40
C ALA A 31 -4.27 0.05 3.93
N ASP A 32 -5.54 0.37 3.67
CA ASP A 32 -5.97 0.95 2.41
C ASP A 32 -6.10 2.46 2.56
N LEU A 33 -5.06 3.16 2.11
CA LEU A 33 -4.96 4.63 2.18
C LEU A 33 -5.98 5.32 1.24
N SER A 34 -6.49 4.59 0.25
CA SER A 34 -7.33 5.17 -0.80
C SER A 34 -8.66 5.69 -0.29
N HIS A 35 -9.18 5.07 0.76
CA HIS A 35 -10.40 5.50 1.41
C HIS A 35 -10.23 6.83 2.11
N PHE A 36 -9.13 7.05 2.84
CA PHE A 36 -8.86 8.34 3.49
C PHE A 36 -8.65 9.46 2.48
N VAL A 37 -7.95 9.20 1.38
CA VAL A 37 -7.71 10.20 0.32
C VAL A 37 -9.01 10.72 -0.28
N VAL A 38 -9.94 9.82 -0.61
CA VAL A 38 -11.24 10.19 -1.20
C VAL A 38 -12.14 10.86 -0.18
N ASP A 39 -12.29 10.25 1.00
CA ASP A 39 -13.24 10.72 2.02
C ASP A 39 -12.87 12.11 2.57
N ARG A 40 -11.56 12.37 2.71
CA ARG A 40 -11.03 13.66 3.18
C ARG A 40 -10.75 14.66 2.06
N GLU A 41 -11.08 14.31 0.81
CA GLU A 41 -10.83 15.13 -0.39
C GLU A 41 -9.39 15.69 -0.47
N LEU A 42 -8.39 14.90 -0.08
CA LEU A 42 -7.02 15.37 0.10
C LEU A 42 -6.44 15.98 -1.19
N GLN A 43 -5.78 17.12 -1.09
CA GLN A 43 -5.13 17.76 -2.22
C GLN A 43 -3.62 17.54 -2.17
N LEU A 44 -2.99 17.40 -3.34
CA LEU A 44 -1.53 17.43 -3.45
C LEU A 44 -1.05 18.85 -3.79
N PRO A 45 0.09 19.29 -3.23
CA PRO A 45 0.88 18.61 -2.19
C PRO A 45 0.14 18.61 -0.84
N LEU A 46 0.36 17.57 -0.04
CA LEU A 46 -0.23 17.50 1.30
C LEU A 46 0.32 18.60 2.21
N GLY A 47 -0.55 19.18 3.04
CA GLY A 47 -0.13 20.02 4.16
C GLY A 47 0.63 19.23 5.23
N GLU A 48 1.39 19.93 6.08
CA GLU A 48 2.18 19.32 7.16
C GLU A 48 1.32 18.47 8.10
N THR A 49 0.11 18.95 8.41
CA THR A 49 -0.85 18.24 9.26
C THR A 49 -1.25 16.88 8.66
N ASP A 50 -1.63 16.84 7.38
CA ASP A 50 -2.03 15.60 6.71
C ASP A 50 -0.86 14.64 6.56
N GLN A 51 0.35 15.15 6.31
CA GLN A 51 1.57 14.35 6.32
C GLN A 51 1.79 13.68 7.69
N GLY A 52 1.57 14.42 8.78
CA GLY A 52 1.63 13.91 10.14
C GLY A 52 0.64 12.77 10.39
N TYR A 53 -0.63 12.95 9.98
CA TYR A 53 -1.65 11.91 10.11
C TYR A 53 -1.29 10.63 9.35
N PHE A 54 -0.84 10.77 8.10
CA PHE A 54 -0.43 9.61 7.30
C PHE A 54 0.81 8.94 7.86
N ALA A 55 1.77 9.69 8.41
CA ALA A 55 2.93 9.11 9.09
C ALA A 55 2.50 8.22 10.27
N THR A 56 1.52 8.66 11.08
CA THR A 56 0.94 7.84 12.15
C THR A 56 0.27 6.59 11.61
N ILE A 57 -0.60 6.69 10.59
CA ILE A 57 -1.25 5.52 9.98
C ILE A 57 -0.20 4.51 9.49
N LEU A 58 0.83 4.97 8.78
CA LEU A 58 1.90 4.12 8.24
C LEU A 58 2.72 3.45 9.33
N GLU A 59 3.05 4.16 10.42
CA GLU A 59 3.74 3.59 11.57
C GLU A 59 2.90 2.47 12.24
N ARG A 60 1.58 2.65 12.23
CA ARG A 60 0.60 1.74 12.82
C ARG A 60 0.14 0.60 11.90
N SER A 61 0.71 0.50 10.69
CA SER A 61 0.32 -0.50 9.68
C SER A 61 1.28 -1.69 9.58
N ASP A 62 0.71 -2.89 9.40
CA ASP A 62 1.43 -4.15 9.16
C ASP A 62 1.05 -4.85 7.85
N SER A 63 0.09 -4.31 7.12
CA SER A 63 -0.18 -4.68 5.73
C SER A 63 -0.70 -3.49 4.95
N PHE A 64 -0.55 -3.56 3.63
CA PHE A 64 -0.88 -2.46 2.72
C PHE A 64 -1.72 -2.95 1.54
N GLN A 65 -2.63 -2.10 1.07
CA GLN A 65 -3.32 -2.31 -0.20
C GLN A 65 -2.71 -1.44 -1.30
N GLY A 66 -2.60 -2.03 -2.49
CA GLY A 66 -2.00 -1.48 -3.68
C GLY A 66 -2.94 -0.64 -4.53
N ARG A 67 -4.08 -0.21 -3.97
CA ARG A 67 -5.02 0.70 -4.64
C ARG A 67 -4.45 2.12 -4.66
N ILE A 68 -4.66 2.84 -5.76
CA ILE A 68 -4.29 4.25 -5.88
C ILE A 68 -5.55 5.04 -6.22
N SER A 69 -5.94 5.96 -5.35
CA SER A 69 -7.01 6.93 -5.59
C SER A 69 -6.46 8.35 -5.83
N SER A 70 -7.32 9.20 -6.36
CA SER A 70 -7.25 10.64 -6.17
C SER A 70 -8.36 11.07 -5.20
N ASN A 71 -8.39 12.35 -4.82
CA ASN A 71 -9.53 12.94 -4.11
C ASN A 71 -10.89 12.82 -4.81
N GLN A 72 -10.91 12.56 -6.12
CA GLN A 72 -12.16 12.48 -6.90
C GLN A 72 -12.50 11.06 -7.36
N GLN A 73 -11.57 10.12 -7.26
CA GLN A 73 -11.73 8.77 -7.82
C GLN A 73 -11.06 7.74 -6.91
N ILE A 74 -11.83 6.77 -6.40
CA ILE A 74 -11.32 5.69 -5.54
C ILE A 74 -10.29 4.79 -6.23
N GLN A 75 -10.29 4.75 -7.57
CA GLN A 75 -9.34 4.01 -8.36
C GLN A 75 -8.98 4.82 -9.62
N ILE A 76 -7.71 5.14 -9.78
CA ILE A 76 -7.20 5.86 -10.95
C ILE A 76 -6.37 4.96 -11.87
N ALA A 77 -6.38 5.24 -13.17
CA ALA A 77 -5.51 4.56 -14.13
C ALA A 77 -4.07 5.09 -14.02
N LEU A 78 -3.08 4.20 -13.93
CA LEU A 78 -1.69 4.57 -13.61
C LEU A 78 -0.93 5.26 -14.75
N ASP A 79 -1.32 4.99 -15.99
CA ASP A 79 -0.57 5.41 -17.18
C ASP A 79 -0.93 6.82 -17.68
N PHE A 80 -1.96 7.44 -17.09
CA PHE A 80 -2.37 8.78 -17.49
C PHE A 80 -1.50 9.87 -16.84
N PRO A 81 -0.97 10.82 -17.64
CA PRO A 81 -0.06 11.85 -17.13
C PRO A 81 -0.61 12.66 -15.94
N GLN A 82 -1.92 12.96 -15.93
CA GLN A 82 -2.55 13.73 -14.86
C GLN A 82 -2.57 13.02 -13.50
N HIS A 83 -2.35 11.70 -13.46
CA HIS A 83 -2.35 10.92 -12.22
C HIS A 83 -0.95 10.76 -11.63
N ARG A 84 0.09 11.27 -12.30
CA ARG A 84 1.49 11.07 -11.92
C ARG A 84 1.78 11.42 -10.48
N ASP A 85 1.27 12.56 -10.00
CA ASP A 85 1.55 13.04 -8.64
C ASP A 85 0.92 12.14 -7.58
N TRP A 86 -0.31 11.66 -7.80
CA TRP A 86 -0.93 10.66 -6.95
C TRP A 86 -0.16 9.34 -6.96
N VAL A 87 0.25 8.86 -8.13
CA VAL A 87 1.07 7.63 -8.23
C VAL A 87 2.39 7.78 -7.47
N MET A 88 3.04 8.94 -7.54
CA MET A 88 4.26 9.22 -6.78
C MET A 88 4.01 9.28 -5.27
N GLN A 89 2.93 9.94 -4.84
CA GLN A 89 2.57 10.05 -3.42
C GLN A 89 2.33 8.67 -2.79
N TYR A 90 1.59 7.78 -3.45
CA TYR A 90 1.35 6.43 -2.95
C TYR A 90 2.62 5.60 -2.86
N ARG A 91 3.52 5.72 -3.85
CA ARG A 91 4.83 5.06 -3.81
C ARG A 91 5.65 5.53 -2.61
N GLN A 92 5.62 6.82 -2.30
CA GLN A 92 6.30 7.37 -1.12
C GLN A 92 5.72 6.79 0.17
N TRP A 93 4.39 6.77 0.31
CA TRP A 93 3.73 6.21 1.48
C TRP A 93 4.02 4.71 1.66
N TRP A 94 3.97 3.93 0.58
CA TRP A 94 4.33 2.52 0.65
C TRP A 94 5.80 2.33 1.03
N SER A 95 6.75 3.10 0.47
CA SER A 95 8.16 3.00 0.88
C SER A 95 8.31 3.28 2.38
N GLN A 96 7.73 4.38 2.87
CA GLN A 96 7.78 4.76 4.28
C GLN A 96 7.16 3.69 5.20
N GLY A 97 5.98 3.18 4.85
CA GLY A 97 5.28 2.16 5.61
C GLY A 97 6.03 0.83 5.64
N ILE A 98 6.53 0.37 4.49
CA ILE A 98 7.30 -0.87 4.34
C ILE A 98 8.61 -0.78 5.12
N GLU A 99 9.34 0.34 5.01
CA GLU A 99 10.58 0.58 5.76
C GLU A 99 10.32 0.65 7.27
N GLY A 100 9.24 1.30 7.68
CA GLY A 100 8.79 1.33 9.07
C GLY A 100 8.49 -0.06 9.61
N TRP A 101 7.73 -0.85 8.85
CA TRP A 101 7.44 -2.24 9.17
C TRP A 101 8.70 -3.08 9.28
N ALA A 102 9.59 -3.03 8.28
CA ALA A 102 10.80 -3.84 8.26
C ALA A 102 11.72 -3.58 9.47
N ARG A 103 11.78 -2.34 9.97
CA ARG A 103 12.55 -1.98 11.17
C ARG A 103 12.03 -2.62 12.46
N ARG A 104 10.74 -2.97 12.53
CA ARG A 104 10.11 -3.54 13.73
C ARG A 104 10.10 -5.06 13.76
N GLN A 105 10.24 -5.70 12.59
CA GLN A 105 10.03 -7.13 12.45
C GLN A 105 11.33 -7.94 12.43
N GLN A 106 11.19 -9.26 12.64
CA GLN A 106 12.28 -10.22 12.53
C GLN A 106 12.61 -10.52 11.05
N ALA A 107 13.81 -11.06 10.80
CA ALA A 107 14.36 -11.25 9.45
C ALA A 107 13.56 -12.22 8.55
N ASP A 108 12.74 -13.08 9.15
CA ASP A 108 11.88 -14.07 8.49
C ASP A 108 10.40 -13.64 8.41
N ALA A 109 10.07 -12.44 8.91
CA ALA A 109 8.71 -11.93 8.84
C ALA A 109 8.28 -11.68 7.38
N THR A 110 7.00 -11.91 7.11
CA THR A 110 6.40 -11.68 5.79
C THR A 110 5.45 -10.48 5.85
N LEU A 111 5.65 -9.51 4.97
CA LEU A 111 4.73 -8.38 4.80
C LEU A 111 3.63 -8.76 3.81
N ASN A 112 2.39 -8.44 4.14
CA ASN A 112 1.27 -8.58 3.22
C ASN A 112 1.05 -7.28 2.44
N PHE A 113 1.13 -7.38 1.11
CA PHE A 113 0.78 -6.31 0.19
C PHE A 113 -0.28 -6.82 -0.79
N LEU A 114 -1.51 -6.31 -0.69
CA LEU A 114 -2.63 -6.76 -1.52
C LEU A 114 -2.71 -5.93 -2.80
N VAL A 115 -2.54 -6.55 -3.96
CA VAL A 115 -2.63 -5.84 -5.25
C VAL A 115 -4.09 -5.69 -5.65
N GLU A 116 -4.64 -4.49 -5.49
CA GLU A 116 -6.03 -4.14 -5.83
C GLU A 116 -6.16 -3.30 -7.10
N LEU A 117 -5.26 -3.52 -8.06
CA LEU A 117 -5.44 -2.98 -9.39
C LEU A 117 -6.47 -3.85 -10.10
N GLY A 118 -7.69 -3.30 -10.26
CA GLY A 118 -8.71 -3.92 -11.10
C GLY A 118 -8.11 -4.27 -12.48
N PRO A 119 -8.53 -5.39 -13.10
CA PRO A 119 -8.01 -5.77 -14.40
C PRO A 119 -8.20 -4.60 -15.40
N PRO A 120 -7.24 -4.35 -16.30
CA PRO A 120 -7.49 -3.42 -17.40
C PRO A 120 -8.78 -3.85 -18.12
N LEU A 121 -9.60 -2.89 -18.54
CA LEU A 121 -10.84 -3.12 -19.30
C LEU A 121 -10.61 -3.89 -20.62
N THR A 122 -9.35 -4.10 -21.01
CA THR A 122 -8.93 -4.88 -22.16
C THR A 122 -8.08 -6.09 -21.73
N PRO A 123 -8.22 -7.25 -22.38
CA PRO A 123 -7.40 -8.43 -22.11
C PRO A 123 -5.99 -8.19 -22.65
N LEU A 124 -5.15 -7.52 -21.87
CA LEU A 124 -3.71 -7.55 -22.04
C LEU A 124 -3.13 -8.62 -21.11
N PRO A 125 -2.14 -9.42 -21.55
CA PRO A 125 -1.50 -10.40 -20.68
C PRO A 125 -0.87 -9.65 -19.50
N ALA A 126 -1.41 -9.86 -18.30
CA ALA A 126 -0.99 -9.19 -17.08
C ALA A 126 0.44 -9.62 -16.69
N ARG A 127 1.44 -8.99 -17.31
CA ARG A 127 2.83 -8.96 -16.87
C ARG A 127 3.14 -7.55 -16.37
N ILE A 128 2.72 -7.24 -15.16
CA ILE A 128 3.21 -6.06 -14.46
C ILE A 128 4.57 -6.44 -13.85
N ASN A 129 5.66 -6.10 -14.55
CA ASN A 129 7.01 -6.13 -13.98
C ASN A 129 7.21 -4.86 -13.13
N ALA A 130 6.73 -4.85 -11.88
CA ALA A 130 7.07 -3.79 -10.95
C ALA A 130 8.42 -4.12 -10.29
N SER A 131 9.49 -3.50 -10.77
CA SER A 131 10.80 -3.50 -10.11
C SER A 131 10.94 -2.20 -9.32
N TYR A 132 10.89 -2.26 -7.98
CA TYR A 132 11.15 -1.10 -7.13
C TYR A 132 12.63 -1.07 -6.73
N PRO A 133 13.33 0.06 -6.89
CA PRO A 133 14.74 0.16 -6.51
C PRO A 133 14.85 0.43 -5.01
N THR A 134 14.54 -0.57 -4.20
CA THR A 134 15.03 -0.67 -2.81
C THR A 134 15.61 -2.07 -2.64
N ALA A 135 16.94 -2.12 -2.50
CA ALA A 135 17.75 -3.29 -2.13
C ALA A 135 17.11 -4.69 -2.35
N GLY A 136 17.06 -5.15 -3.61
CA GLY A 136 16.99 -6.58 -3.94
C GLY A 136 15.62 -7.26 -3.94
N TRP A 137 14.51 -6.52 -3.82
CA TRP A 137 13.16 -7.12 -3.87
C TRP A 137 12.57 -7.06 -5.30
N ARG A 138 12.22 -8.22 -5.86
CA ARG A 138 11.42 -8.35 -7.09
C ARG A 138 10.15 -9.15 -6.76
N ALA A 139 8.99 -8.56 -7.04
CA ALA A 139 7.70 -9.20 -6.84
C ALA A 139 7.26 -9.96 -8.11
N TYR A 140 6.85 -11.21 -7.96
CA TYR A 140 6.21 -12.00 -9.03
C TYR A 140 4.90 -12.59 -8.51
N LYS A 141 3.84 -12.48 -9.30
CA LYS A 141 2.55 -13.14 -9.03
C LYS A 141 2.69 -14.64 -9.36
N SER A 142 2.67 -15.50 -8.34
CA SER A 142 2.43 -16.95 -8.51
C SER A 142 1.32 -17.40 -7.58
N GLU A 143 0.57 -18.45 -7.94
CA GLU A 143 -0.55 -19.01 -7.17
C GLU A 143 -0.18 -19.45 -5.74
N SER A 144 1.11 -19.47 -5.41
CA SER A 144 1.68 -20.01 -4.18
C SER A 144 2.34 -18.97 -3.24
N GLY A 145 2.13 -17.66 -3.45
CA GLY A 145 2.62 -16.61 -2.55
C GLY A 145 4.05 -16.10 -2.81
N TRP A 146 4.58 -15.30 -1.87
CA TRP A 146 5.79 -14.46 -2.00
C TRP A 146 7.11 -15.23 -1.79
N ARG A 147 8.14 -14.99 -2.62
CA ARG A 147 9.50 -15.54 -2.46
C ARG A 147 10.59 -14.52 -2.77
N ARG A 148 11.72 -14.60 -2.06
CA ARG A 148 12.94 -13.79 -2.27
C ARG A 148 13.66 -14.22 -3.56
N SER A 149 14.27 -13.27 -4.25
CA SER A 149 14.95 -13.40 -5.57
C SER A 149 16.12 -14.40 -5.63
N GLY A 150 16.47 -15.09 -4.54
CA GLY A 150 17.55 -16.07 -4.47
C GLY A 150 17.12 -17.51 -4.14
N GLN A 151 15.82 -17.81 -4.12
CA GLN A 151 15.29 -19.13 -3.68
C GLN A 151 14.53 -19.91 -4.77
N ILE A 152 14.72 -19.54 -6.03
CA ILE A 152 14.20 -20.32 -7.18
C ILE A 152 15.25 -21.38 -7.53
N PRO A 153 14.94 -22.69 -7.43
CA PRO A 153 15.80 -23.70 -8.03
C PRO A 153 15.89 -23.42 -9.52
N GLY A 154 17.12 -23.23 -10.01
CA GLY A 154 17.36 -23.05 -11.44
C GLY A 154 16.88 -24.27 -12.20
N ASN A 155 15.67 -24.22 -12.76
CA ASN A 155 15.28 -25.11 -13.83
C ASN A 155 15.78 -24.49 -15.12
N GLY A 156 17.04 -24.76 -15.45
CA GLY A 156 17.48 -24.65 -16.83
C GLY A 156 16.83 -25.76 -17.63
N ILE A 157 16.23 -25.44 -18.78
CA ILE A 157 16.41 -26.20 -20.02
C ILE A 157 16.08 -25.26 -21.19
N ALA A 158 17.04 -25.16 -22.12
CA ALA A 158 17.00 -24.71 -23.53
C ALA A 158 16.42 -23.32 -23.86
#